data_AF-A0A537IVC4-F1
#
_entry.id   AF-A0A537IVC4-F1
#
_cell.length_a   1.000
_cell.length_b   1.000
_cell.length_c   1.000
_cell.angle_alpha   90.00
_cell.angle_beta   90.00
_cell.angle_gamma   90.00
#
_symmetry.space_group_name_H-M   'P 1'
#
loop_
_entity.id
_entity.type
_entity.pdbx_description
1 polymer ?
#
loop_
_entity_poly.entity_id
_entity_poly.type
_entity_poly.pdbx_seq_one_letter_code
_entity_poly.pdbx_strand_id
1 'polypeptide(L)'
;MKRWASLIVVGFTLAAFTLFAPASSAQQRRALGLHVRFDLPQILQNTVLAGGKDVGVDGPTGDTVELTGSGEFTPGIGNAAGGGTFVHKPSDGTEVAHGVWVVTGFATWRPGGGSLPSILTDGIGEITETSAGIVALHVRLVPEGGESSLNAILEVHCHLPGASFDTEEGIRLIVGPFVFDQDPVLHGVTLFHILQ
;
A
#
# COMPACT_ATOMS: atom_id res chain seq x y z
N MET A 1 -62.49 28.53 -32.59
CA MET A 1 -61.06 28.89 -32.55
C MET A 1 -60.60 29.02 -31.11
N LYS A 2 -59.91 28.00 -30.57
CA LYS A 2 -58.80 28.08 -29.60
C LYS A 2 -58.54 26.69 -29.05
N ARG A 3 -57.33 26.19 -29.36
CA ARG A 3 -56.74 24.94 -28.87
C ARG A 3 -56.12 25.21 -27.48
N TRP A 4 -55.64 24.14 -26.82
CA TRP A 4 -54.51 24.03 -25.86
C TRP A 4 -54.93 23.41 -24.51
N ALA A 5 -54.19 22.51 -23.87
CA ALA A 5 -53.03 21.70 -24.24
C ALA A 5 -52.93 20.60 -23.16
N SER A 6 -52.57 19.38 -23.55
CA SER A 6 -52.30 18.27 -22.63
C SER A 6 -51.02 18.53 -21.81
N LEU A 7 -51.11 18.39 -20.50
CA LEU A 7 -49.96 18.36 -19.59
C LEU A 7 -49.35 16.95 -19.62
N ILE A 8 -48.16 16.84 -20.20
CA ILE A 8 -47.27 15.69 -20.04
C ILE A 8 -46.37 15.98 -18.83
N VAL A 9 -46.51 15.19 -17.77
CA VAL A 9 -45.61 15.21 -16.62
C VAL A 9 -44.37 14.39 -17.00
N VAL A 10 -43.25 15.06 -17.28
CA VAL A 10 -41.94 14.42 -17.39
C VAL A 10 -41.32 14.40 -15.99
N GLY A 11 -41.27 13.22 -15.37
CA GLY A 11 -40.54 13.01 -14.13
C GLY A 11 -39.04 12.98 -14.41
N PHE A 12 -38.32 14.01 -13.95
CA PHE A 12 -36.86 14.01 -13.91
C PHE A 12 -36.40 13.16 -12.71
N THR A 13 -35.86 11.98 -12.97
CA THR A 13 -35.12 11.21 -11.96
C THR A 13 -33.75 11.85 -11.75
N LEU A 14 -33.53 12.37 -10.54
CA LEU A 14 -32.26 12.93 -10.11
C LEU A 14 -31.27 11.77 -9.87
N ALA A 15 -30.44 11.45 -10.87
CA ALA A 15 -29.30 10.56 -10.66
C ALA A 15 -28.25 11.32 -9.84
N ALA A 16 -28.09 10.95 -8.57
CA ALA A 16 -27.05 11.48 -7.70
C ALA A 16 -25.69 10.99 -8.20
N PHE A 17 -24.98 11.84 -8.94
CA PHE A 17 -23.55 11.66 -9.19
C PHE A 17 -22.80 11.97 -7.90
N THR A 18 -22.29 10.94 -7.23
CA THR A 18 -21.31 11.09 -6.15
C THR A 18 -20.01 11.61 -6.77
N LEU A 19 -19.73 12.90 -6.58
CA LEU A 19 -18.44 13.50 -6.90
C LEU A 19 -17.39 12.94 -5.94
N PHE A 20 -16.53 12.05 -6.43
CA PHE A 20 -15.26 11.75 -5.76
C PHE A 20 -14.39 13.00 -5.87
N ALA A 21 -14.26 13.75 -4.78
CA ALA A 21 -13.32 14.86 -4.73
C ALA A 21 -11.88 14.30 -4.72
N PRO A 22 -10.98 14.80 -5.59
CA PRO A 22 -9.57 14.41 -5.51
C PRO A 22 -9.00 14.88 -4.18
N ALA A 23 -8.16 14.07 -3.54
CA ALA A 23 -7.46 14.48 -2.33
C ALA A 23 -6.74 15.82 -2.54
N SER A 24 -6.92 16.76 -1.60
CA SER A 24 -6.43 18.13 -1.76
C SER A 24 -4.89 18.20 -1.69
N SER A 25 -4.29 19.08 -2.49
CA SER A 25 -2.85 19.37 -2.49
C SER A 25 -2.29 19.85 -1.14
N ALA A 26 -3.17 20.23 -0.20
CA ALA A 26 -2.82 20.58 1.17
C ALA A 26 -2.51 19.34 2.02
N GLN A 27 -3.21 18.23 1.80
CA GLN A 27 -2.98 16.96 2.50
C GLN A 27 -1.65 16.33 2.06
N GLN A 28 -1.33 16.40 0.77
CA GLN A 28 -0.02 16.01 0.23
C GLN A 28 1.14 16.83 0.82
N ARG A 29 0.98 18.16 0.93
CA ARG A 29 2.03 19.03 1.51
C ARG A 29 2.23 18.81 3.02
N ARG A 30 1.18 18.44 3.75
CA ARG A 30 1.30 18.14 5.19
C ARG A 30 2.14 16.90 5.46
N ALA A 31 2.00 15.85 4.65
CA ALA A 31 2.67 14.57 4.90
C ALA A 31 4.21 14.61 4.79
N LEU A 32 4.78 15.59 4.06
CA LEU A 32 6.22 15.63 3.81
C LEU A 32 7.06 15.94 5.06
N GLY A 33 6.48 16.52 6.12
CA GLY A 33 7.18 16.80 7.38
C GLY A 33 6.75 15.92 8.55
N LEU A 34 5.79 15.02 8.33
CA LEU A 34 5.16 14.22 9.38
C LEU A 34 5.78 12.83 9.48
N HIS A 35 5.55 12.19 10.62
CA HIS A 35 5.91 10.81 10.82
C HIS A 35 4.85 9.92 10.16
N VAL A 36 5.26 8.94 9.38
CA VAL A 36 4.37 8.06 8.64
C VAL A 36 4.70 6.62 9.00
N ARG A 37 3.69 5.89 9.45
CA ARG A 37 3.77 4.44 9.66
C ARG A 37 3.27 3.73 8.42
N PHE A 38 3.88 2.60 8.09
CA PHE A 38 3.37 1.66 7.09
C PHE A 38 3.25 0.26 7.69
N ASP A 39 2.25 -0.48 7.25
CA ASP A 39 2.05 -1.87 7.63
C ASP A 39 1.71 -2.71 6.40
N LEU A 40 2.08 -3.99 6.45
CA LEU A 40 1.47 -5.07 5.67
C LEU A 40 0.41 -5.75 6.55
N PRO A 41 -0.82 -5.22 6.63
CA PRO A 41 -1.86 -5.76 7.49
C PRO A 41 -2.54 -7.01 6.93
N GLN A 42 -3.36 -7.61 7.79
CA GLN A 42 -4.38 -8.58 7.44
C GLN A 42 -5.75 -8.01 7.78
N ILE A 43 -6.78 -8.43 7.05
CA ILE A 43 -8.17 -8.05 7.34
C ILE A 43 -8.89 -9.27 7.91
N LEU A 44 -9.28 -9.19 9.18
CA LEU A 44 -10.04 -10.23 9.86
C LEU A 44 -11.34 -9.64 10.40
N GLN A 45 -12.48 -10.19 9.98
CA GLN A 45 -13.81 -9.75 10.45
C GLN A 45 -14.00 -8.23 10.32
N ASN A 46 -13.68 -7.68 9.15
CA ASN A 46 -13.71 -6.24 8.85
C ASN A 46 -12.77 -5.38 9.71
N THR A 47 -11.80 -5.97 10.41
CA THR A 47 -10.80 -5.25 11.19
C THR A 47 -9.45 -5.38 10.53
N VAL A 48 -8.79 -4.25 10.28
CA VAL A 48 -7.42 -4.19 9.78
C VAL A 48 -6.47 -4.39 10.96
N LEU A 49 -5.66 -5.44 10.93
CA LEU A 49 -4.74 -5.82 12.00
C LEU A 49 -3.32 -5.97 11.46
N ALA A 50 -2.32 -5.66 12.29
CA ALA A 50 -0.93 -5.86 11.91
C ALA A 50 -0.59 -7.35 11.71
N GLY A 51 0.53 -7.61 11.03
CA GLY A 51 1.06 -8.96 10.86
C GLY A 51 0.40 -9.75 9.72
N GLY A 52 -0.08 -9.06 8.69
CA GLY A 52 -0.40 -9.72 7.43
C GLY A 52 0.84 -9.96 6.58
N LYS A 53 0.59 -10.26 5.31
CA LYS A 53 1.62 -10.61 4.36
C LYS A 53 1.24 -10.14 2.96
N ASP A 54 2.25 -9.99 2.13
CA ASP A 54 2.11 -9.71 0.71
C ASP A 54 3.11 -10.53 -0.11
N VAL A 55 2.79 -10.76 -1.38
CA VAL A 55 3.59 -11.62 -2.26
C VAL A 55 3.96 -10.85 -3.53
N GLY A 56 5.25 -10.78 -3.81
CA GLY A 56 5.75 -10.33 -5.11
C GLY A 56 6.19 -11.51 -5.98
N VAL A 57 6.05 -11.38 -7.29
CA VAL A 57 6.44 -12.36 -8.31
C VAL A 57 7.41 -11.74 -9.32
N ASP A 58 8.51 -12.44 -9.60
CA ASP A 58 9.41 -12.10 -10.70
C ASP A 58 8.84 -12.62 -12.01
N GLY A 59 8.46 -11.72 -12.91
CA GLY A 59 7.84 -12.09 -14.19
C GLY A 59 8.70 -13.04 -15.06
N PRO A 60 10.02 -12.81 -15.20
CA PRO A 60 10.91 -13.69 -15.95
C PRO A 60 11.06 -15.12 -15.43
N THR A 61 11.21 -15.32 -14.11
CA THR A 61 11.46 -16.67 -13.55
C THR A 61 10.23 -17.33 -12.94
N GLY A 62 9.22 -16.55 -12.60
CA GLY A 62 8.07 -16.99 -11.81
C GLY A 62 8.39 -17.23 -10.33
N ASP A 63 9.55 -16.77 -9.86
CA ASP A 63 9.92 -16.84 -8.45
C ASP A 63 9.02 -15.92 -7.64
N THR A 64 8.74 -16.29 -6.40
CA THR A 64 7.91 -15.50 -5.49
C THR A 64 8.65 -15.16 -4.22
N VAL A 65 8.40 -13.96 -3.70
CA VAL A 65 8.86 -13.52 -2.39
C VAL A 65 7.66 -13.07 -1.58
N GLU A 66 7.37 -13.80 -0.51
CA GLU A 66 6.38 -13.42 0.49
C GLU A 66 7.04 -12.55 1.56
N LEU A 67 6.48 -11.38 1.86
CA LEU A 67 6.94 -10.47 2.91
C LEU A 67 5.88 -10.31 4.00
N THR A 68 6.34 -10.17 5.24
CA THR A 68 5.57 -9.57 6.34
C THR A 68 6.27 -8.31 6.81
N GLY A 69 5.60 -7.47 7.59
CA GLY A 69 6.28 -6.44 8.36
C GLY A 69 5.57 -5.09 8.40
N SER A 70 6.29 -4.14 8.99
CA SER A 70 5.85 -2.76 9.15
C SER A 70 7.07 -1.86 9.36
N GLY A 71 6.84 -0.56 9.38
CA GLY A 71 7.86 0.40 9.71
C GLY A 71 7.34 1.81 9.76
N GLU A 72 8.27 2.74 9.87
CA GLU A 72 7.99 4.15 10.03
C GLU A 72 9.04 5.00 9.32
N PHE A 73 8.65 6.16 8.83
CA PHE A 73 9.55 7.08 8.15
C PHE A 73 9.12 8.53 8.36
N THR A 74 10.08 9.44 8.23
CA THR A 74 9.84 10.88 8.30
C THR A 74 10.48 11.53 7.08
N PRO A 75 9.69 11.78 6.00
CA PRO A 75 10.24 12.23 4.70
C PRO A 75 11.07 13.51 4.82
N GLY A 76 10.66 14.44 5.67
CA GLY A 76 11.27 15.77 5.78
C GLY A 76 12.70 15.76 6.31
N ILE A 77 13.11 14.68 6.99
CA ILE A 77 14.47 14.48 7.49
C ILE A 77 15.16 13.25 6.87
N GLY A 78 14.47 12.51 5.99
CA GLY A 78 15.03 11.34 5.31
C GLY A 78 15.31 10.14 6.22
N ASN A 79 14.58 10.02 7.33
CA ASN A 79 14.72 8.88 8.25
C ASN A 79 13.69 7.80 7.95
N ALA A 80 14.09 6.53 8.08
CA ALA A 80 13.18 5.39 8.06
C ALA A 80 13.72 4.25 8.92
N ALA A 81 12.82 3.49 9.52
CA ALA A 81 13.07 2.27 10.27
C ALA A 81 11.94 1.27 10.02
N GLY A 82 12.19 -0.01 10.26
CA GLY A 82 11.20 -1.06 10.02
C GLY A 82 11.84 -2.37 9.61
N GLY A 83 10.99 -3.34 9.37
CA GLY A 83 11.42 -4.67 8.96
C GLY A 83 10.30 -5.69 9.05
N GLY A 84 10.68 -6.94 8.79
CA GLY A 84 9.80 -8.08 8.88
C GLY A 84 10.49 -9.34 8.38
N THR A 85 9.71 -10.31 7.94
CA THR A 85 10.24 -11.58 7.40
C THR A 85 10.10 -11.66 5.90
N PHE A 86 10.91 -12.50 5.27
CA PHE A 86 10.72 -12.90 3.88
C PHE A 86 10.79 -14.41 3.73
N VAL A 87 10.10 -14.94 2.72
CA VAL A 87 10.20 -16.32 2.24
C VAL A 87 10.31 -16.29 0.71
N HIS A 88 11.35 -16.91 0.15
CA HIS A 88 11.58 -17.02 -1.29
C HIS A 88 11.30 -18.46 -1.76
N LYS A 89 10.52 -18.55 -2.84
CA LYS A 89 10.19 -19.80 -3.52
C LYS A 89 10.44 -19.64 -5.02
N PRO A 90 11.10 -20.60 -5.69
CA PRO A 90 11.08 -20.67 -7.14
C PRO A 90 9.67 -20.96 -7.66
N SER A 91 9.51 -20.92 -8.97
CA SER A 91 8.22 -21.20 -9.64
C SER A 91 7.62 -22.59 -9.35
N ASP A 92 8.38 -23.54 -8.82
CA ASP A 92 7.87 -24.85 -8.37
C ASP A 92 7.21 -24.82 -6.98
N GLY A 93 7.31 -23.69 -6.27
CA GLY A 93 6.72 -23.45 -4.96
C GLY A 93 7.54 -23.98 -3.78
N THR A 94 8.70 -24.59 -4.02
CA THR A 94 9.59 -25.08 -2.96
C THR A 94 10.22 -23.92 -2.23
N GLU A 95 10.24 -23.92 -0.90
CA GLU A 95 10.97 -22.91 -0.15
C GLU A 95 12.49 -23.13 -0.28
N VAL A 96 13.20 -22.11 -0.76
CA VAL A 96 14.66 -22.16 -0.94
C VAL A 96 15.41 -21.21 -0.02
N ALA A 97 14.74 -20.16 0.47
CA ALA A 97 15.30 -19.26 1.47
C ALA A 97 14.18 -18.61 2.30
N HIS A 98 14.51 -18.28 3.55
CA HIS A 98 13.72 -17.40 4.40
C HIS A 98 14.65 -16.57 5.28
N GLY A 99 14.13 -15.52 5.90
CA GLY A 99 14.90 -14.71 6.84
C GLY A 99 14.18 -13.43 7.21
N VAL A 100 14.96 -12.41 7.54
CA VAL A 100 14.44 -11.10 7.91
C VAL A 100 14.87 -10.04 6.90
N TRP A 101 14.04 -9.02 6.73
CA TRP A 101 14.45 -7.79 6.05
C TRP A 101 14.39 -6.63 7.04
N VAL A 102 15.35 -5.70 6.90
CA VAL A 102 15.44 -4.51 7.75
C VAL A 102 15.60 -3.27 6.89
N VAL A 103 14.93 -2.19 7.28
CA VAL A 103 15.12 -0.88 6.66
C VAL A 103 16.52 -0.36 7.00
N THR A 104 17.21 0.13 5.98
CA THR A 104 18.55 0.72 6.08
C THR A 104 18.59 2.19 5.65
N GLY A 105 17.52 2.68 5.01
CA GLY A 105 17.40 4.08 4.64
C GLY A 105 16.07 4.40 3.96
N PHE A 106 15.71 5.68 4.00
CA PHE A 106 14.60 6.25 3.23
C PHE A 106 15.06 6.57 1.79
N ALA A 107 14.21 6.30 0.79
CA ALA A 107 14.48 6.70 -0.59
C ALA A 107 13.49 7.77 -1.07
N THR A 108 12.20 7.46 -1.15
CA THR A 108 11.17 8.43 -1.60
C THR A 108 9.83 8.23 -0.91
N TRP A 109 9.01 9.29 -0.91
CA TRP A 109 7.62 9.25 -0.46
C TRP A 109 6.74 10.06 -1.41
N ARG A 110 5.65 9.45 -1.89
CA ARG A 110 4.62 10.10 -2.68
C ARG A 110 3.27 9.93 -1.99
N PRO A 111 2.82 10.90 -1.18
CA PRO A 111 1.54 10.82 -0.48
C PRO A 111 0.37 10.86 -1.45
N GLY A 112 -0.59 9.95 -1.28
CA GLY A 112 -1.79 9.81 -2.10
C GLY A 112 -3.06 10.43 -1.49
N GLY A 113 -3.15 10.54 -0.16
CA GLY A 113 -4.39 10.92 0.53
C GLY A 113 -5.40 9.77 0.51
N GLY A 114 -6.71 10.06 0.44
CA GLY A 114 -7.72 9.01 0.56
C GLY A 114 -7.94 8.54 2.00
N SER A 115 -8.82 7.56 2.19
CA SER A 115 -9.17 7.06 3.52
C SER A 115 -9.66 5.63 3.47
N LEU A 116 -9.43 4.90 4.56
CA LEU A 116 -10.01 3.59 4.77
C LEU A 116 -11.55 3.66 4.68
N PRO A 117 -12.21 2.72 3.96
CA PRO A 117 -13.66 2.63 3.95
C PRO A 117 -14.24 2.52 5.37
N SER A 118 -15.29 3.29 5.67
CA SER A 118 -15.93 3.31 7.00
C SER A 118 -16.58 1.99 7.42
N ILE A 119 -16.63 1.00 6.52
CA ILE A 119 -17.09 -0.37 6.81
C ILE A 119 -16.00 -1.21 7.49
N LEU A 120 -14.75 -0.75 7.47
CA LEU A 120 -13.61 -1.37 8.12
C LEU A 120 -13.29 -0.65 9.43
N THR A 121 -12.90 -1.43 10.43
CA THR A 121 -12.32 -0.94 11.68
C THR A 121 -10.82 -0.92 11.53
N ASP A 122 -10.19 0.21 11.84
CA ASP A 122 -8.74 0.31 11.95
C ASP A 122 -8.30 -0.22 13.32
N GLY A 123 -7.61 -1.35 13.35
CA GLY A 123 -7.06 -1.95 14.56
C GLY A 123 -5.55 -1.70 14.73
N ILE A 124 -4.95 -0.85 13.89
CA ILE A 124 -3.51 -0.55 13.87
C ILE A 124 -3.24 0.86 14.37
N GLY A 125 -4.02 1.83 13.88
CA GLY A 125 -3.91 3.24 14.22
C GLY A 125 -5.29 3.90 14.21
N GLU A 126 -5.33 5.21 13.97
CA GLU A 126 -6.59 5.94 13.86
C GLU A 126 -7.04 6.04 12.40
N ILE A 127 -8.31 5.73 12.12
CA ILE A 127 -8.85 5.74 10.75
C ILE A 127 -8.67 7.10 10.05
N THR A 128 -8.64 8.19 10.82
CA THR A 128 -8.44 9.57 10.32
C THR A 128 -7.00 9.87 9.91
N GLU A 129 -6.05 9.03 10.29
CA GLU A 129 -4.63 9.14 9.91
C GLU A 129 -4.33 8.36 8.63
N THR A 130 -5.28 7.57 8.13
CA THR A 130 -5.06 6.66 7.00
C THR A 130 -4.79 7.42 5.70
N SER A 131 -3.90 6.88 4.88
CA SER A 131 -3.55 7.47 3.58
C SER A 131 -3.08 6.40 2.59
N ALA A 132 -3.45 6.57 1.34
CA ALA A 132 -2.78 6.00 0.18
C ALA A 132 -1.41 6.65 -0.02
N GLY A 133 -0.56 6.00 -0.81
CA GLY A 133 0.74 6.55 -1.18
C GLY A 133 1.68 5.50 -1.73
N ILE A 134 2.91 5.93 -2.01
CA ILE A 134 4.02 5.04 -2.35
C ILE A 134 5.24 5.47 -1.55
N VAL A 135 5.78 4.58 -0.73
CA VAL A 135 7.10 4.77 -0.10
C VAL A 135 8.10 3.83 -0.75
N ALA A 136 9.30 4.33 -1.04
CA ALA A 136 10.44 3.50 -1.43
C ALA A 136 11.49 3.56 -0.31
N LEU A 137 12.01 2.40 0.07
CA LEU A 137 12.94 2.20 1.16
C LEU A 137 14.15 1.40 0.69
N HIS A 138 15.34 1.77 1.15
CA HIS A 138 16.50 0.90 1.08
C HIS A 138 16.39 -0.15 2.18
N VAL A 139 16.43 -1.42 1.82
CA VAL A 139 16.33 -2.53 2.78
C VAL A 139 17.51 -3.49 2.62
N ARG A 140 17.75 -4.27 3.67
CA ARG A 140 18.70 -5.38 3.65
C ARG A 140 17.99 -6.66 4.02
N LEU A 141 18.05 -7.65 3.12
CA LEU A 141 17.61 -9.01 3.33
C LEU A 141 18.73 -9.78 4.02
N VAL A 142 18.42 -10.47 5.11
CA VAL A 142 19.34 -11.28 5.90
C VAL A 142 18.74 -12.69 5.95
N PRO A 143 19.18 -13.60 5.07
CA PRO A 143 18.71 -14.97 5.07
C PRO A 143 19.11 -15.71 6.35
N GLU A 144 18.26 -16.63 6.80
CA GLU A 144 18.58 -17.59 7.84
C GLU A 144 19.67 -18.56 7.34
N GLY A 145 20.49 -19.10 8.24
CA GLY A 145 21.57 -20.02 7.88
C GLY A 145 22.91 -19.36 7.51
N GLY A 146 23.01 -18.04 7.62
CA GLY A 146 24.30 -17.32 7.53
C GLY A 146 24.78 -17.00 6.12
N GLU A 147 23.87 -17.04 5.14
CA GLU A 147 24.14 -16.55 3.80
C GLU A 147 24.43 -15.04 3.79
N SER A 148 25.05 -14.57 2.70
CA SER A 148 25.36 -13.15 2.58
C SER A 148 24.09 -12.32 2.48
N SER A 149 24.01 -11.25 3.28
CA SER A 149 22.90 -10.31 3.19
C SER A 149 22.85 -9.61 1.82
N LEU A 150 21.64 -9.38 1.31
CA LEU A 150 21.40 -8.72 0.03
C LEU A 150 20.81 -7.32 0.27
N ASN A 151 21.32 -6.31 -0.43
CA ASN A 151 20.68 -4.99 -0.43
C ASN A 151 19.58 -4.96 -1.49
N ALA A 152 18.49 -4.27 -1.18
CA ALA A 152 17.33 -4.16 -2.06
C ALA A 152 16.64 -2.80 -1.93
N ILE A 153 15.73 -2.51 -2.86
CA ILE A 153 14.74 -1.44 -2.72
C ILE A 153 13.38 -2.10 -2.54
N LEU A 154 12.68 -1.73 -1.47
CA LEU A 154 11.29 -2.12 -1.22
C LEU A 154 10.40 -0.90 -1.46
N GLU A 155 9.48 -1.01 -2.41
CA GLU A 155 8.36 -0.09 -2.56
C GLU A 155 7.12 -0.70 -1.91
N VAL A 156 6.41 0.09 -1.11
CA VAL A 156 5.10 -0.26 -0.53
C VAL A 156 4.08 0.70 -1.13
N HIS A 157 3.04 0.16 -1.74
CA HIS A 157 2.03 0.87 -2.50
C HIS A 157 0.67 0.66 -1.85
N CYS A 158 0.11 1.73 -1.30
CA CYS A 158 -1.22 1.70 -0.69
C CYS A 158 -2.22 2.39 -1.59
N HIS A 159 -3.25 1.64 -1.97
CA HIS A 159 -4.41 2.10 -2.71
C HIS A 159 -5.59 2.26 -1.75
N LEU A 160 -6.12 3.49 -1.64
CA LEU A 160 -7.34 3.77 -0.89
C LEU A 160 -8.34 4.58 -1.71
N PRO A 161 -9.64 4.43 -1.46
CA PRO A 161 -10.66 5.31 -2.03
C PRO A 161 -10.35 6.78 -1.77
N GLY A 162 -10.54 7.61 -2.80
CA GLY A 162 -10.29 9.05 -2.74
C GLY A 162 -8.82 9.45 -2.86
N ALA A 163 -7.91 8.52 -3.17
CA ALA A 163 -6.51 8.84 -3.49
C ALA A 163 -6.42 9.82 -4.68
N SER A 164 -5.41 10.70 -4.63
CA SER A 164 -5.11 11.70 -5.68
C SER A 164 -4.49 11.11 -6.94
N PHE A 165 -3.98 9.88 -6.87
CA PHE A 165 -3.46 9.13 -7.99
C PHE A 165 -3.79 7.65 -7.81
N ASP A 166 -3.81 6.92 -8.92
CA ASP A 166 -3.98 5.48 -8.89
C ASP A 166 -2.64 4.77 -8.71
N THR A 167 -2.65 3.71 -7.91
CA THR A 167 -1.53 2.79 -7.71
C THR A 167 -2.10 1.40 -7.55
N GLU A 168 -1.37 0.41 -8.06
CA GLU A 168 -1.59 -0.98 -7.70
C GLU A 168 -1.27 -1.15 -6.20
N GLU A 169 -2.15 -1.84 -5.49
CA GLU A 169 -1.98 -2.18 -4.08
C GLU A 169 -0.86 -3.22 -3.94
N GLY A 170 -0.01 -3.07 -2.93
CA GLY A 170 0.90 -4.12 -2.49
C GLY A 170 2.37 -3.73 -2.46
N ILE A 171 3.25 -4.68 -2.78
CA ILE A 171 4.70 -4.49 -2.70
C ILE A 171 5.38 -4.58 -4.06
N ARG A 172 6.55 -3.93 -4.13
CA ARG A 172 7.52 -4.17 -5.18
C ARG A 172 8.91 -4.29 -4.57
N LEU A 173 9.58 -5.41 -4.79
CA LEU A 173 10.92 -5.67 -4.25
C LEU A 173 11.94 -5.81 -5.39
N ILE A 174 12.99 -5.00 -5.36
CA ILE A 174 14.05 -4.99 -6.36
C ILE A 174 15.35 -5.49 -5.71
N VAL A 175 15.83 -6.66 -6.15
CA VAL A 175 17.04 -7.31 -5.63
C VAL A 175 18.00 -7.63 -6.77
N GLY A 176 19.00 -6.77 -6.99
CA GLY A 176 19.92 -6.92 -8.12
C GLY A 176 19.16 -6.94 -9.46
N PRO A 177 19.22 -8.02 -10.25
CA PRO A 177 18.48 -8.12 -11.52
C PRO A 177 17.01 -8.54 -11.37
N PHE A 178 16.59 -9.00 -10.19
CA PHE A 178 15.24 -9.51 -9.93
C PHE A 178 14.30 -8.39 -9.52
N VAL A 179 13.08 -8.43 -10.07
CA VAL A 179 12.02 -7.46 -9.77
C VAL A 179 10.75 -8.24 -9.46
N PHE A 180 10.41 -8.28 -8.18
CA PHE A 180 9.19 -8.91 -7.69
C PHE A 180 8.10 -7.84 -7.63
N ASP A 181 7.25 -7.81 -8.66
CA ASP A 181 6.04 -6.97 -8.69
C ASP A 181 4.89 -7.71 -8.00
N GLN A 182 3.82 -7.00 -7.63
CA GLN A 182 2.68 -7.59 -6.92
C GLN A 182 2.13 -8.86 -7.59
N ASP A 183 1.93 -9.93 -6.81
CA ASP A 183 1.27 -11.15 -7.29
C ASP A 183 -0.23 -10.89 -7.50
N PRO A 184 -0.78 -11.09 -8.71
CA PRO A 184 -2.18 -10.80 -9.02
C PRO A 184 -3.16 -11.77 -8.35
N VAL A 185 -2.69 -12.94 -7.89
CA VAL A 185 -3.49 -13.99 -7.25
C VAL A 185 -3.33 -13.94 -5.72
N LEU A 186 -2.11 -13.79 -5.24
CA LEU A 186 -1.75 -13.82 -3.82
C LEU A 186 -1.57 -12.41 -3.24
N HIS A 187 -2.54 -11.53 -3.49
CA HIS A 187 -2.45 -10.13 -3.07
C HIS A 187 -2.60 -9.95 -1.56
N GLY A 188 -1.71 -9.16 -0.98
CA GLY A 188 -1.86 -8.54 0.32
C GLY A 188 -2.60 -7.22 0.27
N VAL A 189 -2.62 -6.55 1.42
CA VAL A 189 -3.02 -5.15 1.55
C VAL A 189 -1.92 -4.42 2.30
N THR A 190 -1.79 -3.13 2.05
CA THR A 190 -0.86 -2.22 2.71
C THR A 190 -1.63 -1.04 3.26
N LEU A 191 -1.08 -0.40 4.28
CA LEU A 191 -1.72 0.75 4.87
C LEU A 191 -0.68 1.74 5.38
N PHE A 192 -0.89 3.03 5.10
CA PHE A 192 -0.16 4.11 5.76
C PHE A 192 -1.02 4.85 6.77
N HIS A 193 -0.38 5.27 7.87
CA HIS A 193 -0.90 6.26 8.82
C HIS A 193 0.03 7.46 8.87
N ILE A 194 -0.50 8.65 8.60
CA ILE A 194 0.22 9.93 8.77
C ILE A 194 -0.03 10.41 10.20
N LEU A 195 0.94 10.16 11.08
CA LEU A 195 0.86 10.42 12.51
C LEU A 195 1.06 11.92 12.78
N GLN A 196 0.16 12.52 13.55
CA GLN A 196 0.12 13.97 13.86
C GLN A 196 0.70 14.32 15.23
#